data_AF-A0A7H8NLX1-F1
#
_entry.id   AF-A0A7H8NLX1-F1
#
_cell.length_a   1.000
_cell.length_b   1.000
_cell.length_c   1.000
_cell.angle_alpha   90.00
_cell.angle_beta   90.00
_cell.angle_gamma   90.00
#
_symmetry.space_group_name_H-M   'P 1'
#
loop_
_entity.id
_entity.type
_entity.pdbx_description
1 polymer ?
#
loop_
_entity_poly.entity_id
_entity_poly.type
_entity_poly.pdbx_seq_one_letter_code
_entity_poly.pdbx_strand_id
1 'polypeptide(L)'
;MPKNLTSDYMHDVVHRYLMAVNAADPETVVGLFSDQACLEDPVGMPPIRGQEAIRCFYASLPPIKVHLHLQGPIRAVAGEAVFALCGTYERAGVRTQFYPINHIVFDRRGLITHLRAWLGASNIHRTRR
;
A
#
# COMPACT_ATOMS: atom_id res chain seq x y z
N MET A 1 21.35 -9.78 6.29
CA MET A 1 19.88 -9.95 6.20
C MET A 1 19.45 -10.97 7.24
N PRO A 2 18.40 -10.74 8.03
CA PRO A 2 17.82 -11.82 8.82
C PRO A 2 17.36 -12.92 7.85
N LYS A 3 17.53 -14.20 8.23
CA LYS A 3 17.38 -15.38 7.34
C LYS A 3 16.01 -15.48 6.64
N ASN A 4 15.01 -14.72 7.10
CA ASN A 4 13.61 -14.74 6.67
C ASN A 4 13.21 -13.61 5.71
N LEU A 5 14.02 -12.56 5.50
CA LEU A 5 13.70 -11.45 4.57
C LEU A 5 14.31 -11.71 3.18
N THR A 6 13.83 -12.77 2.53
CA THR A 6 14.19 -13.06 1.13
C THR A 6 13.45 -12.12 0.18
N SER A 7 13.92 -12.05 -1.08
CA SER A 7 13.19 -11.33 -2.15
C SER A 7 11.76 -11.86 -2.26
N ASP A 8 11.61 -13.19 -2.39
CA ASP A 8 10.33 -13.88 -2.48
C ASP A 8 9.37 -13.56 -1.32
N TYR A 9 9.87 -13.51 -0.08
CA TYR A 9 9.04 -13.14 1.07
C TYR A 9 8.48 -11.72 0.94
N MET A 10 9.32 -10.77 0.50
CA MET A 10 8.89 -9.39 0.27
C MET A 10 7.89 -9.30 -0.89
N HIS A 11 8.07 -10.09 -1.95
CA HIS A 11 7.06 -10.23 -3.02
C HIS A 11 5.73 -10.73 -2.45
N ASP A 12 5.75 -11.78 -1.63
CA ASP A 12 4.55 -12.35 -1.01
C ASP A 12 3.83 -11.36 -0.10
N VAL A 13 4.56 -10.53 0.66
CA VAL A 13 3.92 -9.48 1.47
C VAL A 13 3.26 -8.42 0.58
N VAL A 14 3.92 -7.99 -0.51
CA VAL A 14 3.32 -7.03 -1.46
C VAL A 14 2.05 -7.61 -2.10
N HIS A 15 2.07 -8.88 -2.51
CA HIS A 15 0.89 -9.54 -3.06
C HIS A 15 -0.25 -9.65 -2.03
N ARG A 16 0.06 -10.05 -0.80
CA ARG A 16 -0.93 -10.09 0.30
C ARG A 16 -1.52 -8.72 0.59
N TYR A 17 -0.70 -7.67 0.59
CA TYR A 17 -1.16 -6.29 0.75
C TYR A 17 -2.18 -5.90 -0.33
N LEU A 18 -1.87 -6.14 -1.61
CA LEU A 18 -2.78 -5.87 -2.73
C LEU A 18 -4.07 -6.69 -2.64
N MET A 19 -3.97 -7.98 -2.30
CA MET A 19 -5.13 -8.85 -2.14
C MET A 19 -6.07 -8.37 -1.04
N ALA A 20 -5.52 -8.00 0.11
CA ALA A 20 -6.31 -7.53 1.26
C ALA A 20 -7.00 -6.18 0.96
N VAL A 21 -6.30 -5.24 0.32
CA VAL A 21 -6.92 -3.96 -0.12
C VAL A 21 -8.04 -4.22 -1.14
N ASN A 22 -7.81 -5.09 -2.13
CA ASN A 22 -8.83 -5.44 -3.13
C ASN A 22 -10.03 -6.18 -2.55
N ALA A 23 -9.83 -6.92 -1.46
CA ALA A 23 -10.88 -7.62 -0.71
C ALA A 23 -11.63 -6.71 0.28
N ALA A 24 -11.19 -5.45 0.42
CA ALA A 24 -11.66 -4.53 1.47
C ALA A 24 -11.53 -5.14 2.87
N ASP A 25 -10.39 -5.79 3.14
CA ASP A 25 -10.06 -6.45 4.41
C ASP A 25 -9.01 -5.64 5.19
N PRO A 26 -9.44 -4.67 6.02
CA PRO A 26 -8.54 -3.79 6.75
C PRO A 26 -7.70 -4.54 7.79
N GLU A 27 -8.22 -5.60 8.41
CA GLU A 27 -7.48 -6.34 9.45
C GLU A 27 -6.31 -7.12 8.85
N THR A 28 -6.51 -7.76 7.69
CA THR A 28 -5.38 -8.40 6.99
C THR A 28 -4.35 -7.38 6.53
N VAL A 29 -4.76 -6.20 6.06
CA VAL A 29 -3.81 -5.12 5.69
C VAL A 29 -3.00 -4.68 6.90
N VAL A 30 -3.67 -4.35 8.00
CA VAL A 30 -3.06 -3.86 9.24
C VAL A 30 -2.13 -4.89 9.87
N GLY A 31 -2.48 -6.19 9.79
CA GLY A 31 -1.65 -7.29 10.27
C GLY A 31 -0.29 -7.44 9.56
N LEU A 32 -0.07 -6.76 8.43
CA LEU A 32 1.22 -6.70 7.75
C LEU A 32 2.14 -5.63 8.37
N PHE A 33 1.61 -4.67 9.12
CA PHE A 33 2.36 -3.57 9.72
C PHE A 33 2.85 -3.91 11.12
N SER A 34 4.02 -3.40 11.47
CA SER A 34 4.54 -3.42 12.84
C SER A 34 3.81 -2.40 13.72
N ASP A 35 3.84 -2.61 15.04
CA ASP A 35 3.12 -1.77 16.02
C ASP A 35 3.46 -0.28 15.93
N GLN A 36 4.69 0.05 15.51
CA GLN A 36 5.23 1.41 15.38
C GLN A 36 5.40 1.86 13.93
N ALA A 37 4.67 1.22 13.01
CA ALA A 37 4.82 1.53 11.59
C ALA A 37 4.38 2.95 11.22
N CYS A 38 4.88 3.42 10.09
CA CYS A 38 4.64 4.74 9.54
C CYS A 38 4.06 4.60 8.13
N LEU A 39 2.87 5.14 7.90
CA LEU A 39 2.21 5.17 6.59
C LEU A 39 2.16 6.62 6.10
N GLU A 40 2.73 6.87 4.93
CA GLU A 40 2.74 8.18 4.27
C GLU A 40 2.07 8.06 2.89
N ASP A 41 0.78 8.41 2.83
CA ASP A 41 -0.05 8.28 1.62
C ASP A 41 -0.86 9.57 1.35
N PRO A 42 -0.46 10.41 0.39
CA PRO A 42 0.79 10.37 -0.39
C PRO A 42 2.00 10.92 0.37
N VAL A 43 3.21 10.67 -0.18
CA VAL A 43 4.46 11.32 0.24
C VAL A 43 4.32 12.85 0.25
N GLY A 44 4.76 13.47 1.33
CA GLY A 44 4.62 14.90 1.61
C GLY A 44 3.48 15.25 2.57
N MET A 45 2.56 14.32 2.85
CA MET A 45 1.53 14.48 3.88
C MET A 45 2.03 14.07 5.27
N PRO A 46 1.40 14.56 6.35
CA PRO A 46 1.71 14.10 7.70
C PRO A 46 1.57 12.57 7.79
N PRO A 47 2.61 11.85 8.24
CA PRO A 47 2.55 10.40 8.33
C PRO A 47 1.60 9.92 9.42
N ILE A 48 0.89 8.83 9.12
CA ILE A 48 0.06 8.08 10.05
C ILE A 48 0.97 7.12 10.81
N ARG A 49 1.02 7.23 12.14
CA ARG A 49 1.99 6.52 12.98
C ARG A 49 1.32 5.56 13.95
N GLY A 50 1.82 4.33 13.96
CA GLY A 50 1.35 3.25 14.81
C GLY A 50 0.26 2.42 14.15
N GLN A 51 0.25 1.12 14.46
CA GLN A 51 -0.68 0.16 13.87
C GLN A 51 -2.16 0.53 14.12
N GLU A 52 -2.47 1.10 15.30
CA GLU A 52 -3.83 1.56 15.61
C GLU A 52 -4.29 2.71 14.71
N ALA A 53 -3.45 3.71 14.50
CA ALA A 53 -3.78 4.82 13.62
C ALA A 53 -3.92 4.35 12.15
N ILE A 54 -3.10 3.38 11.73
CA ILE A 54 -3.21 2.74 10.41
C ILE A 54 -4.53 1.97 10.29
N ARG A 55 -4.95 1.25 11.34
CA ARG A 55 -6.28 0.59 11.35
C ARG A 55 -7.41 1.58 11.22
N CYS A 56 -7.40 2.64 12.02
CA CYS A 56 -8.37 3.73 11.91
C CYS A 56 -8.40 4.33 10.50
N PHE A 57 -7.23 4.50 9.87
CA PHE A 57 -7.14 4.97 8.49
C PHE A 57 -7.87 4.04 7.52
N TYR A 58 -7.55 2.74 7.50
CA TYR A 58 -8.21 1.78 6.61
C TYR A 58 -9.71 1.64 6.91
N ALA A 59 -10.11 1.68 8.18
CA ALA A 59 -11.52 1.65 8.59
C ALA A 59 -12.28 2.94 8.21
N SER A 60 -11.59 4.08 8.10
CA SER A 60 -12.19 5.36 7.70
C SER A 60 -12.37 5.50 6.19
N LEU A 61 -11.76 4.62 5.39
CA LEU A 61 -11.89 4.68 3.94
C LEU A 61 -13.37 4.47 3.56
N PRO A 62 -13.91 5.27 2.62
CA PRO A 62 -15.26 5.06 2.13
C PRO A 62 -15.44 3.62 1.64
N PRO A 63 -16.66 3.05 1.72
CA PRO A 63 -16.97 1.71 1.20
C PRO A 63 -17.03 1.72 -0.34
N ILE A 64 -15.96 2.19 -0.96
CA ILE A 64 -15.75 2.26 -2.39
C ILE A 64 -14.75 1.15 -2.71
N LYS A 65 -15.15 0.26 -3.60
CA LYS A 65 -14.29 -0.83 -4.05
C LYS A 65 -13.15 -0.25 -4.89
N VAL A 66 -11.97 -0.16 -4.28
CA VAL A 66 -10.74 0.11 -5.01
C VAL A 66 -10.20 -1.18 -5.59
N HIS A 67 -9.68 -1.10 -6.81
CA HIS A 67 -9.03 -2.19 -7.50
C HIS A 67 -7.58 -1.82 -7.80
N LEU A 68 -6.65 -2.44 -7.07
CA LEU A 68 -5.21 -2.34 -7.23
C LEU A 68 -4.66 -3.49 -8.08
N HIS A 69 -3.72 -3.19 -8.96
CA HIS A 69 -2.88 -4.18 -9.62
C HIS A 69 -1.47 -3.65 -9.82
N LEU A 70 -0.49 -4.56 -9.93
CA LEU A 70 0.91 -4.22 -10.19
C LEU A 70 1.08 -3.71 -11.62
N GLN A 71 1.93 -2.69 -11.78
CA GLN A 71 2.42 -2.23 -13.07
C GLN A 71 3.88 -2.63 -13.24
N GLY A 72 4.10 -3.88 -13.64
CA GLY A 72 5.43 -4.48 -13.80
C GLY A 72 5.95 -5.16 -12.53
N PRO A 73 7.24 -5.54 -12.50
CA PRO A 73 7.78 -6.36 -11.43
C PRO A 73 8.03 -5.56 -10.14
N ILE A 74 7.91 -6.23 -9.00
CA ILE A 74 8.36 -5.71 -7.70
C ILE A 74 9.89 -5.79 -7.64
N ARG A 75 10.53 -4.72 -7.18
CA ARG A 75 11.98 -4.68 -6.92
C ARG A 75 12.17 -4.83 -5.42
N ALA A 76 12.67 -5.98 -4.98
CA ALA A 76 12.81 -6.29 -3.56
C ALA A 76 14.24 -6.69 -3.21
N VAL A 77 14.88 -5.91 -2.34
CA VAL A 77 16.26 -6.09 -1.91
C VAL A 77 16.45 -5.46 -0.53
N ALA A 78 17.37 -6.02 0.24
CA ALA A 78 17.82 -5.43 1.49
C ALA A 78 16.77 -5.16 2.58
N GLY A 79 15.66 -5.90 2.60
CA GLY A 79 14.56 -5.64 3.54
C GLY A 79 13.67 -4.48 3.10
N GLU A 80 13.70 -4.14 1.82
CA GLU A 80 12.89 -3.09 1.21
C GLU A 80 12.28 -3.59 -0.11
N ALA A 81 11.09 -3.10 -0.43
CA ALA A 81 10.41 -3.38 -1.70
C ALA A 81 9.88 -2.10 -2.33
N VAL A 82 10.08 -1.94 -3.64
CA VAL A 82 9.56 -0.83 -4.45
C VAL A 82 8.77 -1.39 -5.63
N PHE A 83 7.56 -0.87 -5.85
CA PHE A 83 6.66 -1.38 -6.88
C PHE A 83 5.70 -0.33 -7.40
N ALA A 84 5.46 -0.34 -8.71
CA ALA A 84 4.48 0.52 -9.35
C ALA A 84 3.11 -0.15 -9.36
N LEU A 85 2.06 0.65 -9.25
CA LEU A 85 0.68 0.21 -9.11
C LEU A 85 -0.23 1.01 -10.03
N CYS A 86 -1.38 0.43 -10.36
CA CYS A 86 -2.54 1.19 -10.80
C CYS A 86 -3.72 0.85 -9.90
N GLY A 87 -4.30 1.89 -9.30
CA GLY A 87 -5.55 1.82 -8.57
C GLY A 87 -6.70 2.40 -9.37
N THR A 88 -7.86 1.76 -9.33
CA THR A 88 -9.08 2.25 -9.97
C THR A 88 -10.23 2.18 -9.00
N TYR A 89 -11.06 3.22 -8.95
CA TYR A 89 -12.37 3.18 -8.31
C TYR A 89 -13.38 4.05 -9.07
N GLU A 90 -14.67 3.81 -8.85
CA GLU A 90 -15.75 4.63 -9.38
C GLU A 90 -16.58 5.22 -8.23
N ARG A 91 -16.91 6.51 -8.33
CA ARG A 91 -17.78 7.21 -7.37
C ARG A 91 -18.63 8.24 -8.09
N ALA A 92 -19.95 8.18 -7.91
CA ALA A 92 -20.90 9.15 -8.48
C ALA A 92 -20.72 9.38 -10.00
N GLY A 93 -20.55 8.30 -10.78
CA GLY A 93 -20.37 8.36 -12.24
C GLY A 93 -18.97 8.80 -12.71
N VAL A 94 -18.04 9.06 -11.78
CA VAL A 94 -16.66 9.42 -12.11
C VAL A 94 -15.74 8.22 -11.85
N ARG A 95 -15.09 7.75 -12.91
CA ARG A 95 -14.00 6.77 -12.80
C ARG A 95 -12.70 7.50 -12.49
N THR A 96 -12.06 7.13 -11.40
CA THR A 96 -10.73 7.63 -11.03
C THR A 96 -9.71 6.51 -11.17
N GLN A 97 -8.61 6.81 -11.84
CA GLN A 97 -7.43 5.96 -11.90
C GLN A 97 -6.25 6.72 -11.30
N PHE A 98 -5.42 6.04 -10.53
CA PHE A 98 -4.23 6.62 -9.93
C PHE A 98 -3.05 5.67 -10.05
N TYR A 99 -1.85 6.21 -10.23
CA TYR A 99 -0.65 5.46 -10.58
C TYR A 99 0.50 5.73 -9.60
N PRO A 100 0.45 5.18 -8.38
CA PRO A 100 1.51 5.38 -7.41
C PRO A 100 2.69 4.43 -7.66
N ILE A 101 3.86 4.84 -7.17
CA ILE A 101 4.95 3.91 -6.82
C ILE A 101 4.94 3.82 -5.30
N ASN A 102 4.92 2.61 -4.76
CA ASN A 102 5.03 2.39 -3.32
C ASN A 102 6.42 1.88 -2.95
N HIS A 103 6.89 2.29 -1.78
CA HIS A 103 8.09 1.76 -1.10
C HIS A 103 7.67 1.23 0.25
N ILE A 104 8.13 0.03 0.55
CA ILE A 104 7.95 -0.64 1.82
C ILE A 104 9.31 -0.93 2.43
N VAL A 105 9.46 -0.66 3.73
CA VAL A 105 10.61 -1.04 4.54
C VAL A 105 10.16 -2.04 5.59
N PHE A 106 10.87 -3.15 5.72
CA PHE A 106 10.54 -4.24 6.63
C PHE A 106 11.43 -4.25 7.89
N ASP A 107 10.88 -4.64 9.03
CA ASP A 107 11.67 -5.00 10.21
C ASP A 107 12.23 -6.43 10.11
N ARG A 108 13.05 -6.84 11.09
CA ARG A 108 13.65 -8.18 11.11
C ARG A 108 12.63 -9.33 11.24
N ARG A 109 11.38 -9.04 11.62
CA ARG A 109 10.29 -10.02 11.70
C ARG A 109 9.53 -10.16 10.38
N GLY A 110 9.83 -9.29 9.40
CA GLY A 110 9.13 -9.25 8.12
C GLY A 110 7.88 -8.36 8.13
N LEU A 111 7.68 -7.55 9.18
CA LEU A 111 6.57 -6.62 9.26
C LEU A 111 6.93 -5.27 8.64
N ILE A 112 5.95 -4.62 8.04
CA ILE A 112 6.09 -3.29 7.44
C ILE A 112 6.33 -2.26 8.55
N THR A 113 7.45 -1.56 8.48
CA THR A 113 7.76 -0.41 9.35
C THR A 113 7.44 0.91 8.66
N HIS A 114 7.58 0.96 7.33
CA HIS A 114 7.27 2.14 6.55
C HIS A 114 6.55 1.70 5.27
N LEU A 115 5.45 2.37 4.95
CA LEU A 115 4.87 2.37 3.60
C LEU A 115 4.77 3.82 3.16
N ARG A 116 5.33 4.12 1.99
CA ARG A 116 5.28 5.45 1.39
C ARG A 116 4.71 5.33 -0.02
N ALA A 117 3.74 6.17 -0.36
CA ALA A 117 3.12 6.19 -1.68
C ALA A 117 3.51 7.45 -2.44
N TRP A 118 4.36 7.32 -3.46
CA TRP A 118 4.69 8.40 -4.38
C TRP A 118 3.54 8.55 -5.37
N LEU A 119 2.63 9.46 -5.04
CA LEU A 119 1.47 9.79 -5.86
C LEU A 119 1.32 11.30 -5.97
N GLY A 120 1.60 11.84 -7.15
CA GLY A 120 1.37 13.25 -7.47
C GLY A 120 0.03 13.48 -8.16
N ALA A 121 -0.41 14.73 -8.22
CA ALA A 121 -1.64 15.10 -8.93
C ALA A 121 -1.62 14.71 -10.42
N SER A 122 -0.45 14.75 -11.07
CA SER A 122 -0.24 14.33 -12.46
C SER A 122 -0.41 12.82 -12.68
N ASN A 123 -0.44 12.03 -11.60
CA ASN A 123 -0.63 10.59 -11.64
C ASN A 123 -2.08 10.18 -11.34
N ILE A 124 -3.00 11.14 -11.23
CA ILE A 124 -4.42 10.90 -10.95
C ILE A 124 -5.24 11.37 -12.15
N HIS A 125 -5.99 10.44 -12.75
CA HIS A 125 -6.79 10.69 -13.94
C HIS A 125 -8.25 10.43 -13.61
N ARG A 126 -9.12 11.38 -13.99
CA ARG A 126 -10.56 11.30 -13.74
C ARG A 126 -11.29 11.36 -15.07
N THR A 127 -12.14 10.37 -15.33
CA THR A 127 -12.97 10.30 -16.52
C THR A 127 -14.42 10.23 -16.10
N ARG A 128 -15.26 11.14 -16.63
CA ARG A 128 -16.71 11.03 -16.50
C ARG A 128 -17.20 9.99 -17.51
N ARG A 129 -17.97 9.01 -17.05
CA ARG A 129 -18.73 8.15 -17.96
C ARG A 129 -20.02 8.86 -18.37
#